data_AF-A0A946Y2E5-F1
#
_entry.id   AF-A0A946Y2E5-F1
#
_cell.length_a   1.000
_cell.length_b   1.000
_cell.length_c   1.000
_cell.angle_alpha   90.00
_cell.angle_beta   90.00
_cell.angle_gamma   90.00
#
_symmetry.space_group_name_H-M   'P 1'
#
loop_
_entity.id
_entity.type
_entity.pdbx_description
1 polymer ?
#
loop_
_entity_poly.entity_id
_entity_poly.type
_entity_poly.pdbx_seq_one_letter_code
_entity_poly.pdbx_strand_id
1 'polypeptide(L)' 'GHPLGATGAMILGTVLDELERRNLNTALVNLCVGGGMGTATIIERV' A
#
# COMPACT_ATOMS: atom_id res chain seq x y z
N GLY A 1 2.83 -8.90 10.74
CA GLY A 1 2.47 -8.11 11.93
C GLY A 1 2.30 -6.65 11.56
N HIS A 2 2.08 -5.76 12.53
CA HIS A 2 1.90 -4.32 12.31
C HIS A 2 2.97 -3.50 13.05
N PRO A 3 4.23 -3.45 12.56
CA PRO A 3 5.22 -2.52 13.08
C PRO A 3 4.79 -1.10 12.68
N LEU A 4 4.42 -0.30 13.68
CA LEU A 4 3.96 1.06 13.49
C LEU A 4 5.07 1.90 12.82
N GLY A 5 4.69 2.75 11.86
CA GLY A 5 5.62 3.55 11.06
C GLY A 5 6.22 2.82 9.84
N ALA A 6 6.39 1.49 9.88
CA ALA A 6 6.93 0.71 8.76
C ALA A 6 5.84 0.03 7.90
N THR A 7 4.66 -0.23 8.46
CA THR A 7 3.60 -1.00 7.79
C THR A 7 3.15 -0.40 6.45
N GLY A 8 3.04 0.92 6.36
CA GLY A 8 2.62 1.56 5.10
C GLY A 8 3.57 1.28 3.94
N ALA A 9 4.89 1.38 4.19
CA ALA A 9 5.91 1.08 3.19
C ALA A 9 5.96 -0.42 2.84
N MET A 10 5.82 -1.30 3.83
CA MET A 10 5.78 -2.75 3.57
C MET A 10 4.59 -3.15 2.70
N ILE A 11 3.39 -2.61 2.97
CA ILE A 11 2.20 -2.88 2.16
C ILE A 11 2.39 -2.30 0.75
N LEU A 12 2.94 -1.09 0.63
CA LEU A 12 3.22 -0.47 -0.66
C LEU A 12 4.14 -1.36 -1.53
N GLY A 13 5.26 -1.84 -0.97
CA GLY A 13 6.17 -2.75 -1.68
C GLY A 13 5.49 -4.06 -2.06
N THR A 14 4.74 -4.66 -1.13
CA THR A 14 3.96 -5.89 -1.39
C THR A 14 2.99 -5.71 -2.56
N VAL A 15 2.33 -4.56 -2.64
CA VAL A 15 1.35 -4.28 -3.71
C VAL A 15 2.04 -4.04 -5.05
N LEU A 16 3.21 -3.39 -5.06
CA LEU A 16 4.03 -3.22 -6.26
C LEU A 16 4.46 -4.59 -6.83
N ASP A 17 5.02 -5.46 -5.98
CA ASP A 17 5.40 -6.82 -6.36
C ASP A 17 4.21 -7.60 -6.93
N GLU A 18 3.01 -7.37 -6.36
CA GLU A 18 1.79 -8.06 -6.79
C GLU A 18 1.23 -7.50 -8.10
N LEU A 19 1.39 -6.20 -8.38
CA LEU A 19 1.08 -5.62 -9.68
C LEU A 19 1.97 -6.21 -10.78
N GLU A 20 3.27 -6.36 -10.51
CA GLU A 20 4.21 -7.03 -11.42
C GLU A 20 3.83 -8.50 -11.64
N ARG A 21 3.62 -9.26 -10.57
CA ARG A 21 3.29 -10.69 -10.63
C ARG A 21 2.00 -10.97 -11.41
N ARG A 22 1.00 -10.08 -11.30
CA ARG A 22 -0.32 -10.23 -11.95
C ARG A 22 -0.43 -9.52 -13.29
N ASN A 23 0.60 -8.81 -13.74
CA ASN A 23 0.55 -7.94 -14.91
C ASN A 23 -0.63 -6.94 -14.86
N LEU A 24 -0.81 -6.30 -13.72
CA LEU A 24 -1.80 -5.24 -13.49
C LEU A 24 -1.12 -3.88 -13.41
N ASN A 25 -1.87 -2.80 -13.61
CA ASN A 25 -1.28 -1.47 -13.76
C ASN A 25 -1.50 -0.56 -12.55
N THR A 26 -2.67 -0.60 -11.91
CA THR A 26 -3.04 0.36 -10.86
C THR A 26 -3.41 -0.36 -9.57
N ALA A 27 -2.96 0.20 -8.44
CA ALA A 27 -3.41 -0.25 -7.13
C ALA A 27 -3.73 0.92 -6.21
N LEU A 28 -4.63 0.67 -5.25
CA LEU A 28 -4.94 1.57 -4.15
C LEU A 28 -4.51 0.91 -2.84
N VAL A 29 -3.72 1.64 -2.06
CA VAL A 29 -3.31 1.26 -0.70
C VAL A 29 -3.99 2.21 0.28
N ASN A 30 -4.65 1.68 1.30
CA ASN A 30 -5.32 2.47 2.34
C ASN A 30 -4.92 1.97 3.73
N LEU A 31 -4.72 2.90 4.67
CA LEU A 31 -4.41 2.60 6.07
C LEU A 31 -5.28 3.45 7.00
N CYS A 32 -5.85 2.83 8.02
CA CYS A 32 -6.39 3.54 9.17
C CYS A 32 -5.26 4.05 10.07
N VAL A 33 -5.54 5.16 10.78
CA VAL A 33 -4.62 5.78 11.74
C VAL A 33 -5.39 6.11 13.02
N GLY A 34 -4.68 6.06 14.16
CA GLY A 34 -5.26 6.46 15.45
C GLY A 34 -5.84 7.89 15.42
N GLY A 35 -6.87 8.13 16.22
CA GLY A 35 -7.56 9.43 16.22
C GLY A 35 -8.59 9.62 15.09
N GLY A 36 -8.99 8.53 14.41
CA GLY A 36 -10.04 8.58 13.38
C GLY A 36 -9.58 9.06 12.00
N MET A 37 -8.27 9.06 11.76
CA MET A 37 -7.67 9.46 10.49
C MET A 37 -7.44 8.26 9.56
N GLY A 38 -7.18 8.55 8.28
CA GLY A 38 -6.78 7.54 7.30
C GLY A 38 -5.95 8.16 6.18
N THR A 39 -5.24 7.31 5.45
CA THR A 39 -4.44 7.70 4.27
C THR A 39 -4.70 6.73 3.14
N ALA A 40 -4.86 7.26 1.92
CA ALA A 40 -5.01 6.48 0.72
C ALA A 40 -4.00 6.95 -0.34
N THR A 41 -3.33 5.99 -0.97
CA THR A 41 -2.34 6.22 -2.02
C THR A 41 -2.68 5.35 -3.21
N ILE A 42 -2.77 5.95 -4.39
CA ILE A 42 -2.88 5.24 -5.67
C ILE A 42 -1.50 5.19 -6.29
N ILE A 43 -1.10 4.01 -6.78
CA ILE A 43 0.13 3.82 -7.55
C ILE A 43 -0.18 3.22 -8.91
N GLU A 44 0.65 3.58 -9.90
CA GLU A 44 0.67 3.01 -11.23
C GLU A 44 2.04 2.36 -11.47
N ARG A 45 2.04 1.13 -11.96
CA ARG A 45 3.24 0.40 -12.36
C ARG A 45 3.64 0.84 -13.76
N VAL A 46 4.91 1.23 -13.93
CA VAL A 46 5.52 1.67 -15.19
C VAL A 46 6.28 0.52 -15.85
#